data_AF-A0A7Y2VB31-F1
#
_entry.id   AF-A0A7Y2VB31-F1
#
_cell.length_a   1.000
_cell.length_b   1.000
_cell.length_c   1.000
_cell.angle_alpha   90.00
_cell.angle_beta   90.00
_cell.angle_gamma   90.00
#
_symmetry.space_group_name_H-M   'P 1'
#
loop_
_entity.id
_entity.type
_entity.pdbx_description
1 polymer ?
#
loop_
_entity_poly.entity_id
_entity_poly.type
_entity_poly.pdbx_seq_one_letter_code
_entity_poly.pdbx_strand_id
1 'polypeptide(L)' 'MTIKLIAIGKTDNKELQSLINEYAKRLGHYIRFEFDIIPDIKNTKNLSET' A
#
# COMPACT_ATOMS: atom_id res chain seq x y z
N MET A 1 14.92 -8.76 -9.36
CA MET A 1 14.81 -7.88 -8.18
C MET A 1 13.33 -7.63 -7.94
N THR A 2 12.90 -7.53 -6.68
CA THR A 2 11.48 -7.35 -6.31
C THR A 2 11.37 -6.11 -5.45
N ILE A 3 10.42 -5.23 -5.76
CA ILE A 3 10.10 -4.06 -4.94
C ILE A 3 8.72 -4.31 -4.33
N LYS A 4 8.65 -4.26 -3.00
CA LYS A 4 7.39 -4.34 -2.25
C LYS A 4 7.13 -3.01 -1.56
N LEU A 5 6.01 -2.37 -1.90
CA LEU A 5 5.49 -1.20 -1.20
C LEU A 5 4.48 -1.69 -0.15
N ILE A 6 4.68 -1.30 1.10
CA ILE A 6 3.76 -1.58 2.20
C ILE A 6 3.20 -0.25 2.68
N ALA A 7 1.88 -0.08 2.62
CA ALA A 7 1.19 1.11 3.09
C ALA A 7 0.21 0.76 4.22
N ILE A 8 -0.05 1.73 5.10
CA ILE A 8 -1.05 1.63 6.16
C ILE A 8 -2.24 2.51 5.76
N GLY A 9 -3.45 1.95 5.82
CA GLY A 9 -4.67 2.64 5.46
C GLY A 9 -4.91 2.71 3.94
N LYS A 10 -6.17 2.88 3.56
CA LYS A 10 -6.57 3.02 2.15
C LYS A 10 -6.44 4.47 1.69
N THR A 11 -6.10 4.67 0.43
CA THR A 11 -6.23 5.99 -0.22
C THR A 11 -7.70 6.22 -0.57
N ASP A 12 -8.36 7.20 0.02
CA ASP A 12 -9.79 7.47 -0.25
C ASP A 12 -10.04 8.35 -1.49
N ASN A 13 -9.03 9.10 -1.95
CA ASN A 13 -9.14 9.92 -3.15
C ASN A 13 -9.10 9.04 -4.41
N LYS A 14 -10.17 9.08 -5.21
CA LYS A 14 -10.34 8.28 -6.44
C LYS A 14 -9.30 8.61 -7.51
N GLU A 15 -8.92 9.88 -7.67
CA GLU A 15 -7.92 10.29 -8.65
C GLU A 15 -6.56 9.71 -8.31
N LEU A 16 -6.19 9.73 -7.02
CA LEU A 16 -4.96 9.10 -6.54
C LEU A 16 -4.96 7.59 -6.75
N GLN A 17 -6.07 6.90 -6.46
CA GLN A 17 -6.18 5.46 -6.75
C GLN A 17 -5.96 5.14 -8.23
N SER A 18 -6.53 5.93 -9.14
CA SER A 18 -6.34 5.76 -10.59
C SER A 18 -4.88 5.92 -10.98
N LEU A 19 -4.22 6.98 -10.49
CA LEU A 19 -2.81 7.23 -10.75
C LEU A 19 -1.93 6.09 -10.20
N ILE A 20 -2.15 5.67 -8.95
CA ILE A 20 -1.41 4.57 -8.32
C ILE A 20 -1.50 3.30 -9.19
N ASN A 21 -2.70 2.93 -9.62
CA ASN A 21 -2.90 1.75 -10.45
C ASN A 21 -2.19 1.86 -11.81
N GLU A 22 -2.22 3.04 -12.43
CA GLU A 22 -1.54 3.27 -13.70
C GLU A 22 -0.02 3.15 -13.58
N TYR A 23 0.58 3.76 -12.55
CA TYR A 23 2.02 3.68 -12.33
C TYR A 23 2.46 2.30 -11.86
N ALA A 24 1.67 1.60 -11.04
CA ALA A 24 1.95 0.21 -10.64
C ALA A 24 1.97 -0.73 -11.86
N LYS A 25 1.02 -0.55 -12.79
CA LYS A 25 1.00 -1.30 -14.06
C LYS A 25 2.24 -1.01 -14.91
N ARG A 26 2.63 0.27 -15.03
CA ARG A 26 3.85 0.68 -15.75
C ARG A 26 5.10 0.03 -15.14
N LEU A 27 5.21 0.01 -13.81
CA LEU A 27 6.33 -0.62 -13.09
C LEU A 27 6.43 -2.12 -13.31
N GLY A 28 5.29 -2.82 -13.42
CA GLY A 28 5.23 -4.26 -13.66
C GLY A 28 5.94 -4.73 -14.94
N HIS A 29 6.16 -3.82 -15.91
CA HIS A 29 6.94 -4.12 -17.13
C HIS A 29 8.45 -4.22 -16.89
N TYR A 30 8.95 -3.56 -15.84
CA TYR A 30 10.39 -3.44 -15.59
C TYR A 30 10.83 -4.22 -14.35
N ILE A 31 9.94 -4.37 -13.37
CA ILE A 31 10.24 -5.02 -12.10
C ILE A 31 9.02 -5.70 -11.51
N ARG A 32 9.24 -6.79 -10.76
CA ARG A 32 8.19 -7.37 -9.93
C ARG A 32 7.85 -6.38 -8.81
N PHE A 33 6.77 -5.64 -9.01
CA PHE A 33 6.24 -4.67 -8.06
C PHE A 33 5.04 -5.28 -7.31
N GLU A 34 5.09 -5.24 -5.99
CA GLU A 34 4.04 -5.71 -5.10
C GLU A 34 3.57 -4.54 -4.24
N PHE A 35 2.25 -4.35 -4.09
CA PHE A 35 1.68 -3.29 -3.27
C PHE A 35 0.71 -3.88 -2.24
N ASP A 36 1.14 -3.92 -0.99
CA ASP A 36 0.37 -4.43 0.14
C ASP A 36 -0.16 -3.28 0.99
N ILE A 37 -1.48 -3.25 1.22
CA ILE A 37 -2.15 -2.27 2.08
C ILE A 37 -2.57 -2.98 3.37
N ILE A 38 -1.99 -2.55 4.48
CA ILE A 38 -2.34 -2.98 5.83
C ILE A 38 -3.46 -2.06 6.35
N PRO A 39 -4.55 -2.58 6.90
CA PRO A 39 -5.59 -1.76 7.50
C PRO A 39 -5.03 -0.91 8.65
N ASP A 40 -5.53 0.32 8.78
CA ASP A 40 -5.19 1.19 9.90
C ASP A 40 -5.59 0.54 11.25
N ILE A 41 -4.67 0.54 12.22
CA ILE A 41 -4.93 -0.04 13.55
C ILE A 41 -5.79 0.95 14.36
N LYS A 42 -7.10 0.83 14.21
CA LYS A 42 -8.07 1.46 15.12
C LYS A 42 -8.12 0.68 16.43
N ASN A 43 -7.18 0.92 17.35
CA ASN A 43 -7.21 0.70 18.81
C ASN A 43 -5.81 0.40 19.40
N THR A 44 -4.86 1.32 19.28
CA THR A 44 -3.56 1.21 19.99
C THR A 44 -3.66 1.38 21.51
N LYS A 45 -4.84 1.75 22.05
CA LYS A 45 -5.05 1.91 23.50
C LYS A 45 -4.92 0.60 24.31
N ASN A 46 -5.00 -0.57 23.67
CA ASN A 46 -4.90 -1.87 24.34
C ASN A 46 -3.73 -2.73 23.82
N LEU A 47 -2.73 -2.13 23.15
CA LEU A 47 -1.53 -2.87 22.77
C LEU A 47 -0.56 -2.84 23.95
N SER A 48 -0.71 -3.78 24.88
CA SER A 48 0.31 -4.01 25.91
C SER A 48 1.58 -4.54 25.21
N GLU A 49 2.68 -3.80 25.35
CA GLU A 49 4.03 -4.29 25.05
C GLU A 49 4.28 -5.58 25.86
N THR A 50 4.70 -6.64 25.20
CA THR A 50 5.34 -7.80 25.83
C THR A 50 6.52 -8.21 24.97
#